data_AF-A0A565C9E4-F1
#
_entry.id   AF-A0A565C9E4-F1
#
_cell.length_a   1.000
_cell.length_b   1.000
_cell.length_c   1.000
_cell.angle_alpha   90.00
_cell.angle_beta   90.00
_cell.angle_gamma   90.00
#
_symmetry.space_group_name_H-M   'P 1'
#
loop_
_entity.id
_entity.type
_entity.pdbx_description
1 polymer ?
#
loop_
_entity_poly.entity_id
_entity_poly.type
_entity_poly.pdbx_seq_one_letter_code
_entity_poly.pdbx_strand_id
1 'polypeptide(L)'
;MYWQSSGEYLAAKVDRYTKTKKSTYSGFEIFRIKERDIPIEVLELDNKNDKIIAFAWEPKGHRFAVIHGDQARPDVSFYPMKTAQNTGRVSKLGTLKAKQANALFWSPTGKYIILAGLKGFNGPLEFFNVDELETMAQLNTSWPRISNGTQREAVTSVHEMENGFSIWSFNGNLLYRILKDYFFKLAWRPRPPSFLSAEKEEEIAKNLKKYSKKYEVEDQDVSLQLTEQDKEKRNALNEEWEKWVMQWKSLHEEEKLKRQNLRDGEVSDEEEEDEYEAKEVEFEDLIDVTEEIVFSY
;
A
#
# COMPACT_ATOMS: atom_id res chain seq x y z
N MET A 1 -4.41 -21.69 -16.83
CA MET A 1 -3.58 -22.59 -15.99
C MET A 1 -2.81 -21.74 -15.01
N TYR A 2 -2.73 -22.15 -13.74
CA TYR A 2 -2.14 -21.39 -12.64
C TYR A 2 -1.17 -22.29 -11.88
N TRP A 3 0.13 -22.01 -12.02
CA TRP A 3 1.18 -22.72 -11.30
C TRP A 3 1.42 -22.09 -9.93
N GLN A 4 1.58 -22.94 -8.91
CA GLN A 4 2.03 -22.50 -7.60
C GLN A 4 3.54 -22.18 -7.67
N SER A 5 3.97 -21.19 -6.89
CA SER A 5 5.35 -20.67 -6.89
C SER A 5 6.46 -21.71 -6.70
N SER A 6 6.21 -22.80 -5.97
CA SER A 6 7.16 -23.91 -5.76
C SER A 6 6.93 -25.12 -6.68
N GLY A 7 5.97 -25.03 -7.60
CA GLY A 7 5.66 -26.08 -8.58
C GLY A 7 5.01 -27.33 -8.00
N GLU A 8 4.48 -27.29 -6.76
CA GLU A 8 3.84 -28.47 -6.14
C GLU A 8 2.42 -28.68 -6.66
N TYR A 9 1.76 -27.57 -7.02
CA TYR A 9 0.37 -27.58 -7.49
C TYR A 9 0.22 -26.86 -8.82
N LEU A 10 -0.67 -27.41 -9.63
CA LEU A 10 -1.17 -26.79 -10.85
C LEU A 10 -2.69 -26.73 -10.76
N ALA A 11 -3.28 -25.55 -10.92
CA ALA A 11 -4.72 -25.40 -11.12
C ALA A 11 -5.04 -25.12 -12.59
N ALA A 12 -5.80 -25.99 -13.22
CA ALA A 12 -6.37 -25.76 -14.53
C ALA A 12 -7.81 -25.27 -14.37
N LYS A 13 -8.10 -24.04 -14.82
CA LYS A 13 -9.48 -23.59 -14.99
C LYS A 13 -10.08 -24.34 -16.18
N VAL A 14 -11.18 -25.03 -15.95
CA VAL A 14 -11.89 -25.78 -16.98
C VAL A 14 -13.30 -25.23 -17.12
N ASP A 15 -13.64 -24.81 -18.33
CA ASP A 15 -14.98 -24.37 -18.70
C ASP A 15 -15.68 -25.55 -19.40
N ARG A 16 -16.73 -26.08 -18.79
CA ARG A 16 -17.47 -27.23 -19.29
C ARG A 16 -18.85 -26.80 -19.78
N TYR A 17 -19.25 -27.26 -20.96
CA TYR A 17 -20.58 -27.00 -21.49
C TYR A 17 -21.62 -27.91 -20.84
N THR A 18 -22.81 -27.37 -20.60
CA THR A 18 -23.97 -28.20 -20.24
C THR A 18 -24.39 -29.08 -21.41
N LYS A 19 -25.13 -30.16 -21.15
CA LYS A 19 -25.60 -31.11 -22.19
C LYS A 19 -26.34 -30.41 -23.35
N THR A 20 -27.05 -29.32 -23.03
CA THR A 20 -27.81 -28.52 -24.01
C THR A 20 -26.94 -27.50 -24.76
N LYS A 21 -25.65 -27.35 -24.38
CA LYS A 21 -24.69 -26.36 -24.89
C LYS A 21 -25.13 -24.89 -24.74
N LYS A 22 -26.17 -24.63 -23.95
CA LYS A 22 -26.72 -23.27 -23.75
C LYS A 22 -25.99 -22.48 -22.66
N SER A 23 -25.30 -23.17 -21.75
CA SER A 23 -24.57 -22.55 -20.63
C SER A 23 -23.26 -23.28 -20.38
N THR A 24 -22.31 -22.57 -19.78
CA THR A 24 -21.02 -23.09 -19.34
C THR A 24 -20.95 -23.02 -17.82
N TYR A 25 -20.40 -24.07 -17.20
CA TYR A 25 -20.01 -24.07 -15.79
C TYR A 25 -18.49 -24.11 -15.71
N SER A 26 -17.93 -23.28 -14.85
CA SER A 26 -16.49 -23.18 -14.65
C SER A 26 -16.09 -23.89 -13.36
N GLY A 27 -15.00 -24.65 -13.41
CA GLY A 27 -14.41 -25.29 -12.23
C GLY A 27 -12.88 -25.32 -12.33
N PHE A 28 -12.24 -25.91 -11.33
CA PHE A 28 -10.81 -26.15 -11.33
C PHE A 28 -10.50 -27.63 -11.24
N GLU A 29 -9.55 -28.07 -12.05
CA GLU A 29 -8.85 -29.34 -11.88
C GLU A 29 -7.48 -29.02 -11.29
N ILE A 30 -7.26 -29.47 -10.05
CA ILE A 30 -6.07 -29.17 -9.27
C ILE A 30 -5.21 -30.42 -9.20
N PHE A 31 -3.98 -30.32 -9.69
CA PHE A 31 -3.02 -31.41 -9.79
C PHE A 31 -1.99 -31.29 -8.68
N ARG A 32 -1.72 -32.40 -7.98
CA ARG A 32 -0.66 -32.51 -6.96
C ARG A 32 0.57 -33.14 -7.60
N ILE A 33 1.43 -32.31 -8.17
CA ILE A 33 2.50 -32.71 -9.09
C ILE A 33 3.58 -33.55 -8.38
N LYS A 34 3.85 -33.26 -7.11
CA LYS A 34 4.89 -33.97 -6.32
C LYS A 34 4.40 -35.25 -5.66
N GLU A 35 3.10 -35.54 -5.67
CA GLU A 35 2.55 -36.75 -5.07
C GLU A 35 2.56 -37.91 -6.07
N ARG A 36 2.66 -39.15 -5.56
CA ARG A 36 2.67 -40.35 -6.41
C ARG A 36 1.40 -40.44 -7.23
N ASP A 37 1.54 -40.78 -8.51
CA ASP A 37 0.46 -40.91 -9.49
C ASP A 37 -0.29 -39.60 -9.81
N ILE A 38 0.23 -38.44 -9.38
CA ILE A 38 -0.30 -37.09 -9.64
C ILE A 38 -1.82 -37.02 -9.38
N PRO A 39 -2.25 -37.09 -8.10
CA PRO A 39 -3.66 -37.01 -7.75
C PRO A 39 -4.30 -35.74 -8.31
N ILE A 40 -5.48 -35.92 -8.92
CA ILE A 40 -6.27 -34.85 -9.50
C ILE A 40 -7.48 -34.61 -8.61
N GLU A 41 -7.67 -33.35 -8.25
CA GLU A 41 -8.80 -32.91 -7.47
C GLU A 41 -9.68 -31.97 -8.27
N VAL A 42 -10.96 -32.31 -8.40
CA VAL A 42 -11.95 -31.49 -9.09
C VAL A 42 -12.64 -30.60 -8.06
N LEU A 43 -12.38 -29.30 -8.14
CA LEU A 43 -13.05 -28.27 -7.36
C LEU A 43 -14.15 -27.62 -8.19
N GLU A 44 -15.39 -27.82 -7.75
CA GLU A 44 -16.56 -27.09 -8.27
C GLU A 44 -16.94 -25.99 -7.27
N LEU A 45 -17.35 -24.83 -7.77
CA LEU A 45 -17.90 -23.76 -6.95
C LEU A 45 -19.28 -24.17 -6.40
N ASP A 46 -19.63 -23.68 -5.21
CA ASP A 46 -20.93 -23.97 -4.58
C ASP A 46 -22.11 -23.54 -5.47
N ASN A 47 -21.97 -22.38 -6.13
CA ASN A 47 -22.93 -21.91 -7.11
C ASN A 47 -22.41 -22.17 -8.54
N LYS A 48 -23.07 -23.09 -9.26
CA LYS A 48 -22.67 -23.51 -10.61
C LYS A 48 -22.80 -22.42 -11.68
N ASN A 49 -23.56 -21.36 -11.38
CA ASN A 49 -23.74 -20.23 -12.28
C ASN A 49 -22.69 -19.12 -12.05
N ASP A 50 -21.89 -19.23 -10.99
CA ASP A 50 -20.85 -18.24 -10.70
C ASP A 50 -19.76 -18.29 -11.75
N LYS A 51 -19.39 -17.12 -12.25
CA LYS A 51 -18.23 -16.97 -13.14
C LYS A 51 -16.99 -16.79 -12.30
N ILE A 52 -15.91 -17.46 -12.67
CA ILE A 52 -14.58 -17.24 -12.08
C ILE A 52 -13.98 -15.98 -12.69
N ILE A 53 -13.64 -15.01 -11.84
CA ILE A 53 -13.04 -13.72 -12.22
C ILE A 53 -11.53 -13.78 -12.07
N ALA A 54 -11.03 -14.23 -10.91
CA ALA A 54 -9.61 -14.28 -10.61
C ALA A 54 -9.26 -15.49 -9.75
N PHE A 55 -8.00 -15.91 -9.83
CA PHE A 55 -7.44 -17.01 -9.07
C PHE A 55 -5.99 -16.66 -8.71
N ALA A 56 -5.59 -16.91 -7.47
CA ALA A 56 -4.21 -16.74 -7.05
C ALA A 56 -3.79 -17.73 -5.96
N TRP A 57 -2.63 -18.37 -6.16
CA TRP A 57 -1.97 -19.22 -5.17
C TRP A 57 -1.28 -18.38 -4.09
N GLU A 58 -1.31 -18.86 -2.85
CA GLU A 58 -0.46 -18.34 -1.79
C GLU A 58 1.02 -18.64 -2.08
N PRO A 59 1.90 -17.63 -2.12
CA PRO A 59 3.33 -17.84 -2.29
C PRO A 59 3.90 -18.69 -1.16
N LYS A 60 4.68 -19.72 -1.51
CA LYS A 60 5.29 -20.67 -0.56
C LYS A 60 4.29 -21.36 0.40
N GLY A 61 2.99 -21.29 0.12
CA GLY A 61 1.93 -21.85 0.95
C GLY A 61 1.16 -22.97 0.24
N HIS A 62 0.19 -23.53 0.95
CA HIS A 62 -0.70 -24.58 0.44
C HIS A 62 -2.12 -24.08 0.18
N ARG A 63 -2.37 -22.76 0.24
CA ARG A 63 -3.70 -22.17 0.05
C ARG A 63 -3.80 -21.44 -1.29
N PHE A 64 -5.03 -21.19 -1.71
CA PHE A 64 -5.34 -20.30 -2.82
C PHE A 64 -6.66 -19.56 -2.56
N ALA A 65 -6.81 -18.46 -3.27
CA ALA A 65 -8.02 -17.63 -3.26
C ALA A 65 -8.62 -17.58 -4.66
N VAL A 66 -9.96 -17.55 -4.71
CA VAL A 66 -10.74 -17.46 -5.94
C VAL A 66 -11.75 -16.33 -5.80
N ILE A 67 -11.77 -15.42 -6.76
CA ILE A 67 -12.85 -14.44 -6.93
C ILE A 67 -13.87 -15.04 -7.90
N HIS A 68 -15.12 -15.18 -7.47
CA HIS A 68 -16.20 -15.74 -8.27
C HIS A 68 -17.53 -15.02 -8.04
N GLY A 69 -18.49 -15.23 -8.94
CA GLY A 69 -19.85 -14.72 -8.80
C GLY A 69 -20.17 -13.57 -9.73
N ASP A 70 -20.97 -12.62 -9.25
CA ASP A 70 -21.37 -11.44 -10.00
C ASP A 70 -20.15 -10.53 -10.23
N GLN A 71 -20.04 -9.96 -11.43
CA GLN A 71 -18.96 -9.04 -11.75
C GLN A 71 -19.02 -7.79 -10.88
N ALA A 72 -20.21 -7.28 -10.53
CA ALA A 72 -20.34 -6.03 -9.77
C ALA A 72 -20.08 -6.20 -8.26
N ARG A 73 -20.36 -7.38 -7.70
CA ARG A 73 -20.17 -7.69 -6.27
C ARG A 73 -19.72 -9.14 -6.10
N PRO A 74 -18.50 -9.48 -6.55
CA PRO A 74 -18.03 -10.85 -6.46
C PRO A 74 -17.78 -11.31 -5.03
N ASP A 75 -17.84 -12.62 -4.84
CA ASP A 75 -17.45 -13.30 -3.63
C ASP A 75 -16.00 -13.78 -3.75
N VAL A 76 -15.26 -13.75 -2.63
CA VAL A 76 -13.89 -14.24 -2.54
C VAL A 76 -13.85 -15.45 -1.62
N SER A 77 -13.52 -16.61 -2.15
CA SER A 77 -13.41 -17.85 -1.39
C SER A 77 -11.98 -18.32 -1.25
N PHE A 78 -11.64 -18.82 -0.06
CA PHE A 78 -10.31 -19.33 0.29
C PHE A 78 -10.33 -20.84 0.44
N TYR A 79 -9.28 -21.50 -0.05
CA TYR A 79 -9.20 -22.96 -0.11
C TYR A 79 -7.78 -23.42 0.28
N PRO A 80 -7.63 -24.31 1.28
CA PRO A 80 -6.39 -25.01 1.58
C PRO A 80 -6.30 -26.34 0.83
N MET A 81 -5.11 -26.66 0.31
CA MET A 81 -4.77 -27.97 -0.28
C MET A 81 -4.45 -29.03 0.78
N LYS A 82 -4.03 -28.60 1.97
CA LYS A 82 -3.71 -29.48 3.10
C LYS A 82 -4.42 -28.96 4.34
N THR A 83 -5.20 -29.81 4.98
CA THR A 83 -5.79 -29.57 6.30
C THR A 83 -5.28 -30.62 7.26
N ALA A 84 -5.11 -30.28 8.54
CA ALA A 84 -4.59 -31.19 9.56
C ALA A 84 -5.40 -32.51 9.66
N GLN A 85 -6.69 -32.46 9.33
CA GLN A 85 -7.60 -33.61 9.35
C GLN A 85 -7.83 -34.27 7.98
N ASN A 86 -7.45 -33.63 6.86
CA ASN A 86 -7.71 -34.19 5.52
C ASN A 86 -6.68 -33.69 4.51
N THR A 87 -5.85 -34.61 3.99
CA THR A 87 -4.84 -34.31 2.96
C THR A 87 -5.36 -34.53 1.55
N GLY A 88 -6.51 -35.17 1.39
CA GLY A 88 -7.02 -35.65 0.09
C GLY A 88 -8.16 -34.83 -0.50
N ARG A 89 -8.76 -33.90 0.26
CA ARG A 89 -9.86 -33.06 -0.23
C ARG A 89 -9.71 -31.59 0.21
N VAL A 90 -9.68 -30.69 -0.76
CA VAL A 90 -9.84 -29.25 -0.67
C VAL A 90 -11.23 -28.95 -0.12
N SER A 91 -11.25 -28.44 1.10
CA SER A 91 -12.44 -27.94 1.77
C SER A 91 -12.37 -26.43 1.89
N LYS A 92 -13.41 -25.71 1.48
CA LYS A 92 -13.47 -24.25 1.60
C LYS A 92 -13.21 -23.79 3.04
N LEU A 93 -12.27 -22.86 3.20
CA LEU A 93 -11.91 -22.27 4.50
C LEU A 93 -12.92 -21.18 4.92
N GLY A 94 -13.28 -20.32 3.97
CA GLY A 94 -14.21 -19.20 4.20
C GLY A 94 -14.54 -18.49 2.91
N THR A 95 -15.63 -17.72 2.93
CA THR A 95 -16.07 -16.88 1.82
C THR A 95 -16.36 -15.47 2.31
N LEU A 96 -15.72 -14.48 1.69
CA LEU A 96 -16.04 -13.08 1.83
C LEU A 96 -17.06 -12.70 0.77
N LYS A 97 -18.24 -12.28 1.19
CA LYS A 97 -19.35 -11.99 0.27
C LYS A 97 -19.37 -10.55 -0.20
N ALA A 98 -19.91 -10.33 -1.41
CA ALA A 98 -20.23 -9.03 -1.97
C ALA A 98 -19.07 -8.02 -1.90
N LYS A 99 -17.88 -8.47 -2.28
CA LYS A 99 -16.66 -7.66 -2.31
C LYS A 99 -16.56 -6.86 -3.58
N GLN A 100 -15.79 -5.78 -3.50
CA GLN A 100 -15.50 -4.91 -4.62
C GLN A 100 -14.08 -5.17 -5.18
N ALA A 101 -13.78 -6.44 -5.47
CA ALA A 101 -12.45 -6.85 -5.88
C ALA A 101 -12.48 -7.71 -7.14
N ASN A 102 -11.56 -7.46 -8.07
CA ASN A 102 -11.37 -8.25 -9.28
C ASN A 102 -9.94 -8.78 -9.44
N ALA A 103 -9.04 -8.41 -8.53
CA ALA A 103 -7.66 -8.86 -8.51
C ALA A 103 -7.22 -9.26 -7.09
N LEU A 104 -6.37 -10.28 -7.02
CA LEU A 104 -5.85 -10.86 -5.79
C LEU A 104 -4.33 -10.68 -5.75
N PHE A 105 -3.82 -10.10 -4.66
CA PHE A 105 -2.39 -9.90 -4.45
C PHE A 105 -1.97 -10.49 -3.11
N TRP A 106 -1.32 -11.65 -3.15
CA TRP A 106 -0.79 -12.27 -1.95
C TRP A 106 0.52 -11.63 -1.51
N SER A 107 0.72 -11.60 -0.20
CA SER A 107 2.03 -11.36 0.40
C SER A 107 3.06 -12.39 -0.10
N PRO A 108 4.31 -12.00 -0.41
CA PRO A 108 5.36 -12.97 -0.73
C PRO A 108 5.69 -13.94 0.42
N THR A 109 5.33 -13.59 1.65
CA THR A 109 5.46 -14.45 2.84
C THR A 109 4.23 -15.32 3.10
N GLY A 110 3.17 -15.19 2.29
CA GLY A 110 1.85 -15.77 2.59
C GLY A 110 1.14 -15.04 3.73
N LYS A 111 0.12 -15.67 4.30
CA LYS A 111 -0.75 -15.17 5.40
C LYS A 111 -1.68 -14.01 5.01
N TYR A 112 -1.14 -12.95 4.43
CA TYR A 112 -1.89 -11.75 4.07
C TYR A 112 -2.18 -11.71 2.57
N ILE A 113 -3.33 -11.13 2.25
CA ILE A 113 -3.78 -10.93 0.87
C ILE A 113 -4.46 -9.56 0.74
N ILE A 114 -4.21 -8.90 -0.37
CA ILE A 114 -4.88 -7.66 -0.75
C ILE A 114 -5.90 -7.98 -1.84
N LEU A 115 -7.16 -7.63 -1.55
CA LEU A 115 -8.25 -7.67 -2.51
C LEU A 115 -8.38 -6.28 -3.12
N ALA A 116 -8.27 -6.19 -4.45
CA ALA A 116 -8.28 -4.91 -5.15
C ALA A 116 -9.26 -4.88 -6.31
N GLY A 117 -9.97 -3.77 -6.44
CA GLY A 117 -10.80 -3.44 -7.60
C GLY A 117 -10.04 -2.59 -8.62
N LEU A 118 -9.32 -3.24 -9.54
CA LEU A 118 -8.50 -2.57 -10.56
C LEU A 118 -9.30 -2.30 -11.86
N LYS A 119 -8.75 -1.45 -12.74
CA LYS A 119 -9.21 -1.28 -14.14
C LYS A 119 -10.73 -0.99 -14.28
N GLY A 120 -11.18 0.17 -13.80
CA GLY A 120 -12.55 0.64 -13.96
C GLY A 120 -13.53 0.11 -12.90
N PHE A 121 -13.10 -0.84 -12.07
CA PHE A 121 -13.90 -1.34 -10.96
C PHE A 121 -13.89 -0.38 -9.75
N ASN A 122 -12.82 0.41 -9.59
CA ASN A 122 -12.63 1.45 -8.56
C ASN A 122 -13.09 1.01 -7.15
N GLY A 123 -12.71 -0.20 -6.76
CA GLY A 123 -12.99 -0.73 -5.44
C GLY A 123 -11.92 -0.37 -4.42
N PRO A 124 -12.26 -0.36 -3.11
CA PRO A 124 -11.27 -0.19 -2.06
C PRO A 124 -10.22 -1.30 -2.10
N LEU A 125 -9.04 -0.96 -1.59
CA LEU A 125 -8.01 -1.93 -1.24
C LEU A 125 -8.36 -2.52 0.12
N GLU A 126 -8.62 -3.82 0.17
CA GLU A 126 -8.91 -4.53 1.40
C GLU A 126 -7.73 -5.44 1.77
N PHE A 127 -7.11 -5.15 2.91
CA PHE A 127 -6.05 -5.96 3.50
C PHE A 127 -6.70 -7.03 4.38
N PHE A 128 -6.47 -8.29 4.05
CA PHE A 128 -7.11 -9.42 4.70
C PHE A 128 -6.08 -10.43 5.22
N ASN A 129 -6.24 -10.85 6.47
CA ASN A 129 -5.45 -11.90 7.11
C ASN A 129 -6.17 -13.25 6.95
N VAL A 130 -5.61 -14.16 6.16
CA VAL A 130 -6.24 -15.45 5.83
C VAL A 130 -6.12 -16.46 6.99
N ASP A 131 -5.16 -16.29 7.90
CA ASP A 131 -5.01 -17.18 9.06
C ASP A 131 -6.10 -16.92 10.11
N GLU A 132 -6.39 -15.64 10.37
CA GLU A 132 -7.39 -15.20 11.36
C GLU A 132 -8.76 -14.95 10.74
N LEU A 133 -8.85 -14.96 9.40
CA LEU A 133 -10.04 -14.63 8.61
C LEU A 133 -10.61 -13.24 8.94
N GLU A 134 -9.72 -12.27 9.16
CA GLU A 134 -10.05 -10.91 9.57
C GLU A 134 -9.58 -9.87 8.54
N THR A 135 -10.39 -8.84 8.34
CA THR A 135 -10.01 -7.66 7.55
C THR A 135 -9.19 -6.73 8.45
N MET A 136 -7.92 -6.52 8.09
CA MET A 136 -6.98 -5.67 8.83
C MET A 136 -7.24 -4.19 8.56
N ALA A 137 -7.46 -3.85 7.29
CA ALA A 137 -7.68 -2.47 6.86
C ALA A 137 -8.44 -2.41 5.54
N GLN A 138 -9.17 -1.32 5.34
CA GLN A 138 -9.79 -0.97 4.09
C GLN A 138 -9.39 0.44 3.71
N LEU A 139 -8.95 0.62 2.47
CA LEU A 139 -8.46 1.89 1.98
C LEU A 139 -9.15 2.25 0.66
N ASN A 140 -9.81 3.40 0.67
CA ASN A 140 -10.39 3.97 -0.53
C ASN A 140 -9.29 4.73 -1.29
N THR A 141 -8.70 4.08 -2.30
CA THR A 141 -7.81 4.76 -3.26
C THR A 141 -8.45 4.79 -4.63
N SER A 142 -8.37 5.92 -5.32
CA SER A 142 -8.65 5.98 -6.74
C SER A 142 -7.59 5.16 -7.50
N TRP A 143 -8.04 4.22 -8.34
CA TRP A 143 -7.21 3.46 -9.28
C TRP A 143 -5.92 2.84 -8.70
N PRO A 144 -6.03 1.83 -7.82
CA PRO A 144 -4.85 1.18 -7.27
C PRO A 144 -3.99 0.52 -8.36
N ARG A 145 -2.67 0.50 -8.19
CA ARG A 145 -1.72 -0.29 -9.00
C ARG A 145 -0.72 -0.98 -8.08
N ILE A 146 -1.02 -2.20 -7.68
CA ILE A 146 -0.19 -2.93 -6.70
C ILE A 146 1.08 -3.46 -7.37
N SER A 147 2.23 -3.23 -6.72
CA SER A 147 3.49 -3.90 -7.06
C SER A 147 3.86 -4.87 -5.94
N ASN A 148 4.15 -6.13 -6.29
CA ASN A 148 4.51 -7.14 -5.30
C ASN A 148 5.95 -6.89 -4.83
N GLY A 149 6.11 -6.45 -3.58
CA GLY A 149 7.40 -6.17 -2.93
C GLY A 149 7.71 -7.11 -1.78
N THR A 150 8.99 -7.39 -1.55
CA THR A 150 9.45 -8.32 -0.51
C THR A 150 9.22 -7.78 0.90
N GLN A 151 8.55 -8.58 1.73
CA GLN A 151 8.42 -8.50 3.21
C GLN A 151 7.64 -7.33 3.82
N ARG A 152 7.45 -6.20 3.13
CA ARG A 152 6.54 -5.13 3.55
C ARG A 152 5.67 -4.76 2.35
N GLU A 153 4.39 -5.11 2.43
CA GLU A 153 3.41 -4.94 1.35
C GLU A 153 3.16 -3.46 1.07
N ALA A 154 3.83 -2.93 0.05
CA ALA A 154 3.63 -1.56 -0.39
C ALA A 154 2.61 -1.50 -1.52
N VAL A 155 1.43 -0.94 -1.26
CA VAL A 155 0.45 -0.67 -2.31
C VAL A 155 0.74 0.66 -2.98
N THR A 156 1.05 0.64 -4.27
CA THR A 156 1.23 1.85 -5.07
C THR A 156 -0.11 2.30 -5.67
N SER A 157 -0.47 3.57 -5.53
CA SER A 157 -1.55 4.22 -6.29
C SER A 157 -0.91 5.20 -7.26
N VAL A 158 -1.29 5.14 -8.55
CA VAL A 158 -0.82 6.06 -9.59
C VAL A 158 -2.04 6.73 -10.18
N HIS A 159 -2.10 8.07 -10.14
CA HIS A 159 -3.21 8.84 -10.66
C HIS A 159 -2.77 9.71 -11.83
N GLU A 160 -3.59 9.86 -12.88
CA GLU A 160 -3.26 10.68 -14.05
C GLU A 160 -3.16 12.19 -13.74
N MET A 161 -3.87 12.68 -12.71
CA MET A 161 -3.75 14.07 -12.22
C MET A 161 -2.85 14.22 -10.97
N GLU A 162 -2.49 13.11 -10.32
CA GLU A 162 -1.56 13.08 -9.18
C GLU A 162 -0.54 11.95 -9.43
N ASN A 163 0.30 12.16 -10.44
CA ASN A 163 1.31 11.17 -10.79
C ASN A 163 2.24 10.98 -9.58
N GLY A 164 2.53 9.74 -9.20
CA GLY A 164 3.26 9.46 -7.96
C GLY A 164 3.06 8.03 -7.46
N PHE A 165 3.50 7.79 -6.23
CA PHE A 165 3.26 6.55 -5.53
C PHE A 165 3.02 6.76 -4.05
N SER A 166 2.15 5.91 -3.51
CA SER A 166 1.98 5.73 -2.07
C SER A 166 2.57 4.38 -1.66
N ILE A 167 2.97 4.26 -0.40
CA ILE A 167 3.39 3.01 0.24
C ILE A 167 2.59 2.91 1.52
N TRP A 168 1.84 1.83 1.65
CA TRP A 168 1.05 1.53 2.83
C TRP A 168 1.71 0.40 3.63
N SER A 169 1.39 0.32 4.91
CA SER A 169 1.61 -0.86 5.73
C SER A 169 0.41 -1.80 5.64
N PHE A 170 0.58 -3.07 6.04
CA PHE A 170 -0.50 -4.07 6.07
C PHE A 170 -1.67 -3.70 7.00
N ASN A 171 -1.41 -2.83 8.00
CA ASN A 171 -2.41 -2.28 8.90
C ASN A 171 -3.16 -1.08 8.31
N GLY A 172 -2.91 -0.71 7.05
CA GLY A 172 -3.55 0.43 6.39
C GLY A 172 -2.92 1.78 6.71
N ASN A 173 -1.80 1.85 7.45
CA ASN A 173 -1.11 3.12 7.70
C ASN A 173 -0.28 3.54 6.48
N LEU A 174 -0.39 4.80 6.06
CA LEU A 174 0.45 5.39 5.03
C LEU A 174 1.88 5.58 5.56
N LEU A 175 2.87 4.99 4.89
CA LEU A 175 4.28 5.12 5.24
C LEU A 175 4.98 6.20 4.41
N TYR A 176 4.70 6.24 3.11
CA TYR A 176 5.29 7.21 2.19
C TYR A 176 4.28 7.61 1.13
N ARG A 177 4.28 8.89 0.76
CA ARG A 177 3.58 9.42 -0.42
C ARG A 177 4.54 10.36 -1.14
N ILE A 178 4.82 10.07 -2.40
CA ILE A 178 5.66 10.91 -3.25
C ILE A 178 4.90 11.20 -4.52
N LEU A 179 4.64 12.49 -4.75
CA LEU A 179 4.10 12.99 -6.01
C LEU A 179 5.26 13.27 -6.98
N LYS A 180 5.09 12.91 -8.25
CA LYS A 180 6.08 13.03 -9.31
C LYS A 180 5.40 13.10 -10.67
N ASP A 181 5.54 14.25 -11.35
CA ASP A 181 4.80 14.59 -12.57
C ASP A 181 4.96 13.59 -13.72
N TYR A 182 6.13 12.97 -13.88
CA TYR A 182 6.41 11.97 -14.92
C TYR A 182 6.68 10.58 -14.33
N PHE A 183 5.72 10.03 -13.60
CA PHE A 183 5.84 8.70 -12.99
C PHE A 183 5.49 7.57 -13.95
N PHE A 184 6.49 6.80 -14.38
CA PHE A 184 6.28 5.68 -15.32
C PHE A 184 5.97 4.35 -14.62
N LYS A 185 6.83 3.94 -13.69
CA LYS A 185 6.76 2.63 -13.05
C LYS A 185 7.50 2.64 -11.72
N LEU A 186 6.92 1.97 -10.73
CA LEU A 186 7.63 1.52 -9.55
C LEU A 186 7.64 -0.01 -9.54
N ALA A 187 8.80 -0.56 -9.22
CA ALA A 187 8.97 -1.97 -8.97
C ALA A 187 9.98 -2.16 -7.84
N TRP A 188 9.64 -3.05 -6.92
CA TRP A 188 10.56 -3.47 -5.87
C TRP A 188 11.73 -4.24 -6.47
N ARG A 189 12.94 -3.95 -5.99
CA ARG A 189 14.11 -4.77 -6.31
C ARG A 189 13.91 -6.16 -5.71
N PRO A 190 13.92 -7.24 -6.52
CA PRO A 190 13.78 -8.59 -5.98
C PRO A 190 14.90 -8.89 -4.97
N ARG A 191 14.52 -9.33 -3.77
CA ARG A 191 15.50 -9.77 -2.77
C ARG A 191 15.93 -11.21 -3.10
N PRO A 192 17.24 -11.50 -3.20
CA PRO A 192 17.70 -12.87 -3.41
C PRO A 192 17.27 -13.78 -2.24
N PRO A 193 17.21 -15.10 -2.46
CA PRO A 193 16.97 -16.07 -1.39
C PRO A 193 17.92 -15.85 -0.21
N SER A 194 17.44 -16.10 0.99
CA SER A 194 18.27 -16.08 2.20
C SER A 194 19.41 -17.08 2.06
N PHE A 195 20.61 -16.67 2.50
CA PHE A 195 21.75 -17.59 2.67
C PHE A 195 21.67 -18.38 3.99
N LEU A 196 20.57 -18.24 4.73
CA LEU A 196 20.37 -18.92 6.00
C LEU A 196 20.01 -20.38 5.74
N SER A 197 20.55 -21.29 6.56
CA SER A 197 20.10 -22.68 6.58
C SER A 197 18.69 -22.76 7.19
N ALA A 198 17.92 -23.77 6.78
CA ALA A 198 16.57 -23.99 7.32
C ALA A 198 16.55 -24.07 8.86
N GLU A 199 17.58 -24.67 9.45
CA GLU A 199 17.74 -24.76 10.92
C GLU A 199 17.83 -23.38 11.58
N LYS A 200 18.57 -22.44 10.99
CA LYS A 200 18.71 -21.08 11.51
C LYS A 200 17.42 -20.28 11.32
N GLU A 201 16.72 -20.49 10.21
CA GLU A 201 15.41 -19.86 9.99
C GLU A 201 14.39 -20.32 11.05
N GLU A 202 14.38 -21.60 11.41
CA GLU A 202 13.55 -22.11 12.50
C GLU A 202 13.95 -21.56 13.87
N GLU A 203 15.25 -21.46 14.15
CA GLU A 203 15.74 -20.88 15.40
C GLU A 203 15.32 -19.40 15.54
N ILE A 204 15.43 -18.63 14.45
CA ILE A 204 14.98 -17.23 14.40
C ILE A 204 13.47 -17.16 14.60
N ALA A 205 12.69 -18.03 13.95
CA ALA A 205 11.25 -18.08 14.12
C ALA A 205 10.83 -18.37 15.58
N LYS A 206 11.53 -19.29 16.26
CA LYS A 206 11.29 -19.61 17.69
C LYS A 206 11.63 -18.44 18.61
N ASN A 207 12.72 -17.72 18.31
CA ASN A 207 13.22 -16.62 19.12
C ASN A 207 12.75 -15.23 18.65
N LEU A 208 11.78 -15.16 17.74
CA LEU A 208 11.37 -13.94 17.06
C LEU A 208 10.96 -12.83 18.04
N LYS A 209 10.26 -13.18 19.14
CA LYS A 209 9.85 -12.21 20.17
C LYS A 209 11.04 -11.54 20.87
N LYS A 210 12.14 -12.27 21.07
CA LYS A 210 13.36 -11.74 21.69
C LYS A 210 14.09 -10.80 20.71
N TYR A 211 14.19 -11.22 19.45
CA TYR A 211 14.78 -10.40 18.40
C TYR A 211 13.97 -9.14 18.11
N SER A 212 12.63 -9.23 18.07
CA SER A 212 11.73 -8.08 17.87
C SER A 212 11.99 -7.00 18.91
N LYS A 213 11.98 -7.37 20.20
CA LYS A 213 12.25 -6.41 21.28
C LYS A 213 13.64 -5.78 21.18
N LYS A 214 14.65 -6.57 20.84
CA LYS A 214 16.02 -6.07 20.67
C LYS A 214 16.09 -5.05 19.53
N TYR A 215 15.55 -5.39 18.36
CA TYR A 215 15.61 -4.52 17.19
C TYR A 215 14.67 -3.32 17.29
N GLU A 216 13.54 -3.42 17.98
CA GLU A 216 12.68 -2.26 18.27
C GLU A 216 13.41 -1.22 19.12
N VAL A 217 14.17 -1.66 20.12
CA VAL A 217 14.98 -0.75 20.95
C VAL A 217 16.13 -0.14 20.14
N GLU A 218 16.84 -0.95 19.34
CA GLU A 218 17.91 -0.44 18.46
C GLU A 218 17.38 0.55 17.41
N ASP A 219 16.25 0.25 16.76
CA ASP A 219 15.61 1.14 15.78
C ASP A 219 15.13 2.45 16.43
N GLN A 220 14.59 2.40 17.65
CA GLN A 220 14.21 3.59 18.42
C GLN A 220 15.41 4.46 18.76
N ASP A 221 16.50 3.85 19.23
CA ASP A 221 17.74 4.57 19.58
C ASP A 221 18.34 5.26 18.35
N VAL A 222 18.42 4.56 17.20
CA VAL A 222 18.89 5.14 15.93
C VAL A 222 17.97 6.28 15.48
N SER A 223 16.65 6.13 15.60
CA SER A 223 15.70 7.18 15.25
C SER A 223 15.86 8.42 16.13
N LEU A 224 16.11 8.24 17.43
CA LEU A 224 16.37 9.34 18.36
C LEU A 224 17.67 10.05 18.00
N GLN A 225 18.75 9.31 17.76
CA GLN A 225 20.04 9.87 17.35
C GLN A 225 19.95 10.69 16.05
N LEU A 226 19.23 10.18 15.03
CA LEU A 226 19.01 10.92 13.79
C LEU A 226 18.21 12.20 14.03
N THR A 227 17.17 12.13 14.87
CA THR A 227 16.34 13.29 15.21
C THR A 227 17.14 14.32 16.00
N GLU A 228 18.03 13.90 16.89
CA GLU A 228 18.94 14.78 17.62
C GLU A 228 19.93 15.47 16.69
N GLN A 229 20.58 14.73 15.78
CA GLN A 229 21.48 15.33 14.80
C GLN A 229 20.79 16.35 13.90
N ASP A 230 19.56 16.07 13.46
CA ASP A 230 18.79 17.02 12.65
C ASP A 230 18.34 18.24 13.47
N LYS A 231 17.99 18.05 14.75
CA LYS A 231 17.69 19.16 15.68
C LYS A 231 18.93 20.02 15.92
N GLU A 232 20.09 19.42 16.15
CA GLU A 232 21.34 20.14 16.34
C GLU A 232 21.70 20.98 15.11
N LYS A 233 21.57 20.44 13.90
CA LYS A 233 21.78 21.20 12.65
C LYS A 233 20.80 22.36 12.53
N ARG A 234 19.52 22.15 12.84
CA ARG A 234 18.52 23.23 12.83
C ARG A 234 18.81 24.29 13.88
N ASN A 235 19.21 23.89 15.09
CA ASN A 235 19.58 24.81 16.16
C ASN A 235 20.81 25.63 15.77
N ALA A 236 21.84 25.01 15.20
CA ALA A 236 23.03 25.72 14.72
C ALA A 236 22.70 26.76 13.64
N LEU A 237 21.85 26.40 12.67
CA LEU A 237 21.37 27.34 11.64
C LEU A 237 20.54 28.48 12.26
N ASN A 238 19.67 28.18 13.22
CA ASN A 238 18.90 29.20 13.93
C ASN A 238 19.81 30.13 14.75
N GLU A 239 20.83 29.61 15.44
CA GLU A 239 21.79 30.42 16.17
C GLU A 239 22.63 31.31 15.24
N GLU A 240 23.03 30.81 14.07
CA GLU A 240 23.69 31.62 13.04
C GLU A 240 22.78 32.74 12.54
N TRP A 241 21.50 32.43 12.29
CA TRP A 241 20.49 33.42 11.91
C TRP A 241 20.26 34.46 13.01
N GLU A 242 20.10 34.05 14.27
CA GLU A 242 19.90 34.95 15.40
C GLU A 242 21.11 35.87 15.61
N LYS A 243 22.33 35.34 15.50
CA LYS A 243 23.56 36.15 15.55
C LYS A 243 23.59 37.16 14.42
N TRP A 244 23.24 36.77 13.21
CA TRP A 244 23.15 37.67 12.06
C TRP A 244 22.11 38.78 12.30
N VAL A 245 20.91 38.44 12.76
CA VAL A 245 19.85 39.41 13.12
C VAL A 245 20.32 40.35 14.23
N MET A 246 20.97 39.84 15.27
CA MET A 246 21.50 40.67 16.37
C MET A 246 22.59 41.63 15.89
N GLN A 247 23.49 41.20 15.00
CA GLN A 247 24.50 42.07 14.40
C GLN A 247 23.84 43.22 13.62
N TRP A 248 22.83 42.92 12.81
CA TRP A 248 22.09 43.95 12.08
C TRP A 248 21.33 44.89 13.02
N LYS A 249 20.68 44.38 14.07
CA LYS A 249 20.02 45.22 15.08
C LYS A 249 21.01 46.15 15.78
N SER A 250 22.18 45.65 16.18
CA SER A 250 23.23 46.45 16.80
C SER A 250 23.75 47.54 15.87
N LEU A 251 24.01 47.21 14.60
CA LEU A 251 24.42 48.19 13.59
C LEU A 251 23.33 49.25 13.36
N HIS A 252 22.07 48.82 13.30
CA HIS A 252 20.92 49.70 13.15
C HIS A 252 20.78 50.68 14.33
N GLU A 253 20.99 50.21 15.56
CA GLU A 253 21.03 51.04 16.78
C GLU A 253 22.20 52.01 16.79
N GLU A 254 23.41 51.57 16.42
CA GLU A 254 24.60 52.44 16.33
C GLU A 254 24.41 53.55 15.28
N GLU A 255 23.77 53.23 14.16
CA GLU A 255 23.45 54.18 13.10
C GLU A 255 22.23 55.03 13.41
N LYS A 256 21.44 54.74 14.46
CA LYS A 256 20.23 55.49 14.85
C LYS A 256 20.53 56.98 15.00
N LEU A 257 21.60 57.33 15.71
CA LEU A 257 21.98 58.73 15.94
C LEU A 257 22.43 59.44 14.65
N LYS A 258 23.13 58.73 13.76
CA LYS A 258 23.53 59.28 12.45
C LYS A 258 22.31 59.47 11.54
N ARG A 259 21.37 58.52 11.53
CA ARG A 259 20.13 58.59 10.75
C ARG A 259 19.22 59.72 11.24
N GLN A 260 19.11 59.89 12.56
CA GLN A 260 18.37 61.00 13.17
C GLN A 260 18.98 62.37 12.79
N ASN A 261 20.31 62.49 12.81
CA ASN A 261 21.00 63.71 12.40
C ASN A 261 20.88 64.00 10.89
N LEU A 262 20.78 62.98 10.05
CA LEU A 262 20.56 63.12 8.60
C LEU A 262 19.11 63.46 8.23
N ARG A 263 18.17 63.37 9.20
CA ARG A 263 16.74 63.69 9.05
C ARG A 263 16.32 64.86 9.94
N ASP A 264 17.23 65.82 10.16
CA ASP A 264 16.98 67.05 10.92
C ASP A 264 16.37 66.85 12.32
N GLY A 265 16.63 65.70 12.96
CA GLY A 265 16.23 65.40 14.34
C GLY A 265 14.97 64.56 14.51
N GLU A 266 14.24 64.22 13.43
CA GLU A 266 13.02 63.41 13.52
C GLU A 266 13.30 61.92 13.74
N VAL A 267 12.58 61.30 14.68
CA VAL A 267 12.72 59.89 15.07
C VAL A 267 11.69 59.05 14.31
N SER A 268 11.94 58.75 13.04
CA SER A 268 11.01 57.95 12.22
C SER A 268 11.11 56.42 12.45
N ASP A 269 12.09 55.95 13.24
CA ASP A 269 12.28 54.51 13.51
C ASP A 269 11.25 53.93 14.51
N GLU A 270 10.48 54.78 15.21
CA GLU A 270 9.44 54.36 16.17
C GLU A 270 8.02 54.36 15.58
N GLU A 271 7.82 54.91 14.37
CA GLU A 271 6.49 55.06 13.76
C GLU A 271 6.01 53.81 13.00
N GLU A 272 6.89 52.87 12.64
CA GLU A 272 6.54 51.72 11.77
C GLU A 272 5.92 50.51 12.51
N GLU A 273 6.03 50.38 13.83
CA GLU A 273 5.50 49.20 14.55
C GLU A 273 3.96 49.21 14.72
N ASP A 274 3.33 50.38 14.70
CA ASP A 274 1.87 50.53 14.89
C ASP A 274 1.08 50.72 13.58
N GLU A 275 1.73 50.92 12.42
CA GLU A 275 1.04 51.33 11.18
C GLU A 275 0.67 50.17 10.23
N TYR A 276 1.25 48.97 10.40
CA TYR A 276 1.00 47.84 9.50
C TYR A 276 0.40 46.61 10.21
N GLU A 277 -0.93 46.52 10.21
CA GLU A 277 -1.66 45.29 10.52
C GLU A 277 -1.49 44.32 9.34
N ALA A 278 -0.61 43.33 9.46
CA ALA A 278 -0.41 42.29 8.45
C ALA A 278 -1.68 41.42 8.35
N LYS A 279 -2.59 41.76 7.42
CA LYS A 279 -3.69 40.88 7.03
C LYS A 279 -3.16 39.77 6.12
N GLU A 280 -3.17 38.53 6.60
CA GLU A 280 -3.10 37.35 5.74
C GLU A 280 -4.32 37.37 4.79
N VAL A 281 -4.09 37.67 3.52
CA VAL A 281 -5.10 37.53 2.47
C VAL A 281 -4.83 36.23 1.75
N GLU A 282 -5.64 35.21 2.03
CA GLU A 282 -5.68 33.98 1.24
C GLU A 282 -6.24 34.31 -0.15
N PHE A 283 -5.40 34.25 -1.18
CA PHE A 283 -5.82 34.34 -2.57
C PHE A 283 -6.19 32.93 -3.07
N GLU A 284 -7.48 32.67 -3.25
CA GLU A 284 -7.96 31.56 -4.08
C GLU A 284 -8.03 32.03 -5.55
N ASP A 285 -7.03 31.67 -6.35
CA ASP A 285 -7.11 31.81 -7.80
C ASP A 285 -8.13 30.79 -8.36
N LEU A 286 -9.29 31.28 -8.79
CA LEU A 286 -10.25 30.50 -9.57
C LEU A 286 -9.67 30.24 -10.97
N ILE A 287 -9.04 29.09 -11.12
CA ILE A 287 -8.50 28.59 -12.40
C ILE A 287 -9.68 28.10 -13.24
N ASP A 288 -10.21 29.03 -14.05
CA ASP A 288 -11.08 28.80 -15.21
C ASP A 288 -12.58 28.50 -14.93
N VAL A 289 -13.45 29.30 -15.56
CA VAL A 289 -14.92 29.14 -15.54
C VAL A 289 -15.37 28.92 -16.98
N THR A 290 -15.68 27.68 -17.33
CA THR A 290 -16.29 27.35 -18.63
C THR A 290 -17.81 27.39 -18.52
N GLU A 291 -18.44 28.40 -19.13
CA GLU A 291 -19.88 28.43 -19.37
C GLU A 291 -20.23 27.56 -20.59
N GLU A 292 -20.90 26.43 -20.37
CA GLU A 292 -21.54 25.68 -21.45
C GLU A 292 -22.92 26.25 -21.75
N ILE A 293 -23.08 26.85 -22.94
CA ILE A 293 -24.38 27.24 -23.48
C ILE A 293 -25.06 25.97 -24.03
N VAL A 294 -26.06 25.47 -23.31
CA VAL A 294 -26.91 24.36 -23.76
C VAL A 294 -27.92 24.90 -24.77
N PHE A 295 -27.71 24.62 -26.07
CA PHE A 295 -28.75 24.81 -27.07
C PHE A 295 -29.66 23.58 -27.10
N SER A 296 -30.91 23.75 -26.66
CA SER A 296 -31.97 22.77 -26.87
C SER A 296 -32.46 22.84 -28.32
N TYR A 297 -32.39 21.73 -29.05
CA TYR A 297 -33.14 21.48 -30.29
C TYR A 297 -33.88 20.14 -30.18
#